data_AF-A0A2H5PSD5-F1
#
_entry.id   AF-A0A2H5PSD5-F1
#
_cell.length_a   1.000
_cell.length_b   1.000
_cell.length_c   1.000
_cell.angle_alpha   90.00
_cell.angle_beta   90.00
_cell.angle_gamma   90.00
#
_symmetry.space_group_name_H-M   'P 1'
#
loop_
_entity.id
_entity.type
_entity.pdbx_description
1 polymer ?
#
loop_
_entity_poly.entity_id
_entity_poly.type
_entity_poly.pdbx_seq_one_letter_code
_entity_poly.pdbx_strand_id
1 'polypeptide(L)'
;MKTDNYYIPSLFLIPSFEQELSNLFPNKDSVFHFLGRYLFHPTNPVWGLITRYYDAYLARADERIGIQIRVFDTGVGPFQYVFDQILACTLKENLLPKVDKEKAIIRQSWNQTSKAVILTSLSSGYFEKMRDMYWEYPTVTGEVIGIYQPSQERYQQTEKRTHNRKAWAEMYLLSLTDVLVTSSWSTFGYVAQSLGGLRPWILYKPENHTAPDPPCHRAMSMEPCFHAPPFYDCKAKRGIDTGVLVPHVRHCEDMSWGLKLVDHQDEL
;
A
#
# COMPACT_ATOMS: atom_id res chain seq x y z
N MET A 1 26.95 -0.41 9.06
CA MET A 1 25.83 -1.37 9.00
C MET A 1 25.34 -1.45 7.56
N LYS A 2 25.09 -2.64 7.02
CA LYS A 2 24.46 -2.84 5.70
C LYS A 2 23.23 -3.71 5.91
N THR A 3 22.06 -3.20 5.53
CA THR A 3 20.76 -3.85 5.73
C THR A 3 19.78 -3.34 4.69
N ASP A 4 18.87 -4.20 4.27
CA ASP A 4 17.76 -3.93 3.35
C ASP A 4 16.39 -4.25 3.99
N ASN A 5 16.37 -4.52 5.29
CA ASN A 5 15.19 -4.97 6.03
C ASN A 5 14.71 -3.94 7.05
N TYR A 6 13.40 -3.94 7.32
CA TYR A 6 12.79 -3.23 8.44
C TYR A 6 12.86 -4.08 9.72
N TYR A 7 14.01 -4.10 10.40
CA TYR A 7 14.25 -5.00 11.53
C TYR A 7 13.69 -4.52 12.89
N ILE A 8 12.89 -3.45 12.88
CA ILE A 8 12.32 -2.84 14.09
C ILE A 8 11.49 -3.82 14.95
N PRO A 9 10.63 -4.70 14.40
CA PRO A 9 9.82 -5.60 15.21
C PRO A 9 10.65 -6.47 16.17
N SER A 10 11.83 -6.94 15.74
CA SER A 10 12.69 -7.75 16.60
C SER A 10 13.40 -6.95 17.69
N LEU A 11 13.50 -5.62 17.57
CA LEU A 11 14.03 -4.78 18.66
C LEU A 11 13.09 -4.77 19.87
N PHE A 12 11.78 -4.91 19.65
CA PHE A 12 10.78 -5.04 20.72
C PHE A 12 10.88 -6.38 21.47
N LEU A 13 11.63 -7.34 20.96
CA LEU A 13 11.88 -8.64 21.61
C LEU A 13 13.19 -8.65 22.44
N ILE A 14 13.92 -7.54 22.48
CA ILE A 14 15.18 -7.41 23.23
C ILE A 14 14.88 -6.78 24.60
N PRO A 15 15.08 -7.51 25.72
CA PRO A 15 14.69 -7.02 27.05
C PRO A 15 15.32 -5.68 27.45
N SER A 16 16.54 -5.39 26.99
CA SER A 16 17.20 -4.11 27.29
C SER A 16 16.60 -2.90 26.56
N PHE A 17 15.78 -3.11 25.53
CA PHE A 17 15.14 -2.04 24.75
C PHE A 17 13.65 -1.86 25.10
N GLU A 18 13.03 -2.84 25.73
CA GLU A 18 11.59 -2.91 25.98
C GLU A 18 11.03 -1.65 26.67
N GLN A 19 11.67 -1.21 27.76
CA GLN A 19 11.22 -0.05 28.52
C GLN A 19 11.28 1.24 27.69
N GLU A 20 12.38 1.46 26.98
CA GLU A 20 12.58 2.67 26.17
C GLU A 20 11.62 2.69 24.99
N LEU A 21 11.48 1.57 24.26
CA LEU A 21 10.56 1.48 23.14
C LEU A 21 9.10 1.65 23.57
N SER A 22 8.72 1.13 24.75
CA SER A 22 7.38 1.33 25.29
C SER A 22 7.10 2.79 25.68
N ASN A 23 8.12 3.51 26.15
CA ASN A 23 8.00 4.94 26.47
C ASN A 23 7.93 5.81 25.21
N LEU A 24 8.77 5.51 24.20
CA LEU A 24 8.83 6.24 22.94
C LEU A 24 7.58 6.02 22.08
N PHE A 25 7.06 4.79 22.07
CA PHE A 25 5.94 4.38 21.24
C PHE A 25 4.84 3.70 22.08
N PRO A 26 4.00 4.49 22.79
CA PRO A 26 2.85 3.95 23.52
C PRO A 26 1.94 3.12 22.60
N ASN A 27 1.68 3.65 21.41
CA ASN A 27 1.03 2.94 20.30
C ASN A 27 2.13 2.22 19.50
N LYS A 28 2.25 0.90 19.68
CA LYS A 28 3.40 0.15 19.19
C LYS A 28 3.45 0.02 17.67
N ASP A 29 2.33 0.25 17.01
CA ASP A 29 2.18 0.17 15.56
C ASP A 29 2.44 1.49 14.82
N SER A 30 3.14 2.43 15.46
CA SER A 30 3.37 3.78 14.93
C SER A 30 4.83 4.16 14.73
N VAL A 31 5.74 3.19 14.85
CA VAL A 31 7.19 3.43 14.85
C VAL A 31 7.65 4.04 13.54
N PHE A 32 7.36 3.41 12.39
CA PHE A 32 7.71 3.96 11.09
C PHE A 32 6.92 5.23 10.80
N HIS A 33 5.65 5.32 11.22
CA HIS A 33 4.84 6.52 10.99
C HIS A 33 5.53 7.77 11.57
N PHE A 34 5.96 7.71 12.84
CA PHE A 34 6.62 8.83 13.48
C PHE A 34 8.05 9.05 12.96
N LEU A 35 8.88 8.00 12.95
CA LEU A 35 10.28 8.13 12.55
C LEU A 35 10.43 8.46 11.06
N GLY A 36 9.60 7.86 10.21
CA GLY A 36 9.60 8.11 8.77
C GLY A 36 9.26 9.57 8.44
N ARG A 37 8.24 10.14 9.10
CA ARG A 37 7.85 11.54 8.93
C ARG A 37 8.88 12.53 9.49
N TYR A 38 9.64 12.12 10.52
CA TYR A 38 10.72 12.92 11.08
C TYR A 38 11.99 12.91 10.21
N LEU A 39 12.31 11.76 9.60
CA LEU A 39 13.57 11.58 8.87
C LEU A 39 13.45 11.95 7.39
N PHE A 40 12.32 11.64 6.74
CA PHE A 40 12.21 11.67 5.29
C PHE A 40 11.41 12.87 4.79
N HIS A 41 12.13 13.94 4.49
CA HIS A 41 11.58 15.12 3.83
C HIS A 41 11.97 15.17 2.35
N PRO A 42 11.02 15.18 1.40
CA PRO A 42 11.33 15.33 -0.01
C PRO A 42 12.09 16.63 -0.29
N THR A 43 13.18 16.54 -1.06
CA THR A 43 13.86 17.73 -1.59
C THR A 43 12.93 18.54 -2.51
N ASN A 44 13.18 19.84 -2.67
CA ASN A 44 12.35 20.73 -3.50
C ASN A 44 12.02 20.19 -4.90
N PRO A 45 12.97 19.59 -5.67
CA PRO A 45 12.63 19.00 -6.97
C PRO A 45 11.61 17.87 -6.89
N VAL A 46 11.66 17.04 -5.85
CA VAL A 46 10.67 15.96 -5.66
C VAL A 46 9.37 16.52 -5.10
N TRP A 47 9.44 17.46 -4.15
CA TRP A 47 8.27 18.15 -3.65
C TRP A 47 7.47 18.82 -4.77
N GLY A 48 8.16 19.44 -5.73
CA GLY A 48 7.52 20.00 -6.92
C GLY A 48 6.84 18.95 -7.82
N LEU A 49 7.33 17.70 -7.89
CA LEU A 49 6.62 16.62 -8.58
C LEU A 49 5.33 16.26 -7.84
N ILE A 50 5.41 16.16 -6.51
CA ILE A 50 4.28 15.82 -5.64
C ILE A 50 3.19 16.89 -5.75
N THR A 51 3.51 18.16 -5.47
CA THR A 51 2.51 19.23 -5.43
C THR A 51 1.85 19.46 -6.77
N ARG A 52 2.62 19.55 -7.87
CA ARG A 52 2.05 19.74 -9.21
C ARG A 52 1.10 18.61 -9.60
N TYR A 53 1.41 17.37 -9.23
CA TYR A 53 0.54 16.23 -9.55
C TYR A 53 -0.72 16.26 -8.68
N TYR A 54 -0.54 16.45 -7.37
CA TYR A 54 -1.65 16.53 -6.43
C TYR A 54 -2.65 17.64 -6.81
N ASP A 55 -2.15 18.86 -7.04
CA ASP A 55 -2.99 20.03 -7.37
C ASP A 55 -3.73 19.85 -8.70
N ALA A 56 -3.08 19.24 -9.70
CA ALA A 56 -3.66 19.06 -11.03
C ALA A 56 -4.70 17.93 -11.10
N TYR A 57 -4.48 16.83 -10.38
CA TYR A 57 -5.24 15.59 -10.59
C TYR A 57 -6.02 15.09 -9.37
N LEU A 58 -5.60 15.43 -8.14
CA LEU A 58 -6.14 14.81 -6.92
C LEU A 58 -6.85 15.80 -5.99
N ALA A 59 -6.45 17.08 -6.01
CA ALA A 59 -6.88 18.05 -5.00
C ALA A 59 -8.40 18.29 -4.98
N ARG A 60 -9.07 18.20 -6.13
CA ARG A 60 -10.50 18.52 -6.28
C ARG A 60 -11.45 17.36 -6.01
N ALA A 61 -10.94 16.14 -5.84
CA ALA A 61 -11.80 14.99 -5.55
C ALA A 61 -12.30 15.03 -4.11
N ASP A 62 -13.52 14.54 -3.91
CA ASP A 62 -14.12 14.39 -2.57
C ASP A 62 -13.43 13.26 -1.80
N GLU A 63 -13.01 12.20 -2.50
CA GLU A 63 -12.25 11.07 -1.93
C GLU A 63 -11.09 10.66 -2.86
N ARG A 64 -9.95 10.27 -2.27
CA ARG A 64 -8.72 9.85 -2.97
C ARG A 64 -8.39 8.42 -2.62
N ILE A 65 -8.25 7.57 -3.64
CA ILE A 65 -7.94 6.15 -3.47
C ILE A 65 -6.59 5.86 -4.10
N GLY A 66 -5.65 5.39 -3.28
CA GLY A 66 -4.36 4.90 -3.75
C GLY A 66 -4.43 3.42 -4.08
N ILE A 67 -3.93 3.02 -5.25
CA ILE A 67 -3.74 1.62 -5.62
C ILE A 67 -2.29 1.40 -6.02
N GLN A 68 -1.54 0.80 -5.11
CA GLN A 68 -0.14 0.46 -5.30
C GLN A 68 -0.02 -0.97 -5.85
N ILE A 69 0.45 -1.09 -7.10
CA ILE A 69 0.53 -2.36 -7.82
C ILE A 69 1.99 -2.75 -8.04
N ARG A 70 2.43 -3.81 -7.34
CA ARG A 70 3.69 -4.49 -7.58
C ARG A 70 3.44 -5.97 -7.82
N VAL A 71 3.81 -6.44 -9.00
CA VAL A 71 3.78 -7.86 -9.34
C VAL A 71 5.21 -8.41 -9.31
N PHE A 72 5.42 -9.49 -8.55
CA PHE A 72 6.68 -10.21 -8.47
C PHE A 72 6.65 -11.41 -9.40
N ASP A 73 6.78 -11.14 -10.70
CA ASP A 73 6.74 -12.14 -11.77
C ASP A 73 7.90 -11.89 -12.75
N THR A 74 8.30 -12.92 -13.50
CA THR A 74 9.33 -12.81 -14.55
C THR A 74 8.74 -12.36 -15.88
N GLY A 75 7.44 -12.53 -16.09
CA GLY A 75 6.71 -12.05 -17.25
C GLY A 75 6.52 -10.53 -17.26
N VAL A 76 6.33 -9.98 -18.46
CA VAL A 76 6.00 -8.55 -18.63
C VAL A 76 4.48 -8.41 -18.64
N GLY A 77 3.93 -7.85 -17.57
CA GLY A 77 2.49 -7.55 -17.46
C GLY A 77 2.02 -6.45 -18.44
N PRO A 78 0.74 -6.04 -18.37
CA PRO A 78 -0.21 -6.32 -17.29
C PRO A 78 -0.75 -7.75 -17.34
N PHE A 79 -1.11 -8.29 -16.18
CA PHE A 79 -1.74 -9.59 -16.08
C PHE A 79 -3.24 -9.46 -15.80
N GLN A 80 -4.08 -10.23 -16.50
CA GLN A 80 -5.53 -10.16 -16.32
C GLN A 80 -5.95 -10.56 -14.91
N TYR A 81 -5.37 -11.63 -14.35
CA TYR A 81 -5.68 -12.08 -12.98
C TYR A 81 -5.37 -11.02 -11.91
N VAL A 82 -4.34 -10.18 -12.10
CA VAL A 82 -4.04 -9.06 -11.19
C VAL A 82 -5.08 -7.96 -11.33
N PHE A 83 -5.49 -7.64 -12.56
CA PHE A 83 -6.55 -6.66 -12.78
C PHE A 83 -7.89 -7.13 -12.17
N ASP A 84 -8.24 -8.40 -12.37
CA ASP A 84 -9.45 -9.00 -11.79
C ASP A 84 -9.41 -8.99 -10.27
N GLN A 85 -8.25 -9.26 -9.67
CA GLN A 85 -8.06 -9.18 -8.21
C GLN A 85 -8.23 -7.74 -7.70
N ILE A 86 -7.65 -6.74 -8.37
CA ILE A 86 -7.80 -5.32 -8.00
C ILE A 86 -9.27 -4.92 -8.04
N LEU A 87 -9.98 -5.28 -9.12
CA LEU A 87 -11.40 -4.99 -9.27
C LEU A 87 -12.22 -5.72 -8.20
N ALA A 88 -11.97 -7.00 -7.97
CA ALA A 88 -12.66 -7.78 -6.94
C ALA A 88 -12.47 -7.19 -5.55
N CYS A 89 -11.24 -6.79 -5.19
CA CYS A 89 -10.94 -6.13 -3.92
C CYS A 89 -11.69 -4.80 -3.79
N THR A 90 -11.50 -3.89 -4.75
CA THR A 90 -12.08 -2.54 -4.67
C THR A 90 -13.60 -2.53 -4.68
N LEU A 91 -14.24 -3.45 -5.41
CA LEU A 91 -15.69 -3.60 -5.43
C LEU A 91 -16.23 -4.26 -4.15
N LYS A 92 -15.56 -5.31 -3.66
CA LYS A 92 -16.00 -6.06 -2.47
C LYS A 92 -15.95 -5.18 -1.22
N GLU A 93 -14.88 -4.40 -1.09
CA GLU A 93 -14.66 -3.53 0.07
C GLU A 93 -15.26 -2.12 -0.11
N ASN A 94 -16.12 -1.93 -1.12
CA ASN A 94 -16.84 -0.68 -1.42
C ASN A 94 -15.94 0.56 -1.60
N LEU A 95 -14.71 0.35 -2.07
CA LEU A 95 -13.79 1.46 -2.38
C LEU A 95 -14.20 2.13 -3.68
N LEU A 96 -14.53 1.30 -4.68
CA LEU A 96 -14.98 1.75 -5.99
C LEU A 96 -16.36 1.16 -6.34
N PRO A 97 -17.19 1.89 -7.09
CA PRO A 97 -18.50 1.40 -7.50
C PRO A 97 -18.43 0.43 -8.68
N LYS A 98 -19.44 -0.45 -8.77
CA LYS A 98 -19.67 -1.24 -9.98
C LYS A 98 -20.06 -0.32 -11.14
N VAL A 99 -19.78 -0.78 -12.36
CA VAL A 99 -20.25 -0.13 -13.60
C VAL A 99 -21.46 -0.87 -14.18
N ASP A 100 -22.32 -0.13 -14.86
CA ASP A 100 -23.50 -0.65 -15.56
C ASP A 100 -23.25 -0.68 -17.07
N LYS A 101 -23.13 -1.88 -17.64
CA LYS A 101 -22.81 -2.07 -19.06
C LYS A 101 -24.02 -1.98 -19.99
N GLU A 102 -25.23 -2.01 -19.43
CA GLU A 102 -26.47 -2.06 -20.22
C GLU A 102 -27.13 -0.67 -20.32
N LYS A 103 -26.74 0.28 -19.47
CA LYS A 103 -27.26 1.65 -19.51
C LYS A 103 -26.47 2.56 -20.44
N ALA A 104 -27.21 3.37 -21.19
CA ALA A 104 -26.65 4.50 -21.92
C ALA A 104 -26.08 5.55 -20.94
N ILE A 105 -24.98 6.20 -21.34
CA ILE A 105 -24.39 7.32 -20.61
C ILE A 105 -25.36 8.50 -20.65
N ILE A 106 -26.24 8.60 -19.65
CA ILE A 106 -27.11 9.74 -19.43
C ILE A 106 -26.52 10.52 -18.26
N ARG A 107 -26.22 11.80 -18.44
CA ARG A 107 -25.75 12.69 -17.36
C ARG A 107 -26.76 12.64 -16.22
N GLN A 108 -26.38 12.02 -15.10
CA GLN A 108 -27.16 12.07 -13.88
C GLN A 108 -26.85 13.36 -13.10
N SER A 109 -27.80 13.72 -12.24
CA SER A 109 -27.94 14.93 -11.40
C SER A 109 -26.67 15.73 -11.07
N TRP A 110 -26.84 17.06 -10.95
CA TRP A 110 -25.88 17.93 -10.29
C TRP A 110 -25.72 17.51 -8.81
N ASN A 111 -24.48 17.56 -8.27
CA ASN A 111 -24.04 17.08 -6.93
C ASN A 111 -23.70 15.57 -6.81
N GLN A 112 -22.83 15.06 -7.67
CA GLN A 112 -22.26 13.71 -7.54
C GLN A 112 -20.92 13.74 -6.78
N THR A 113 -20.71 12.80 -5.86
CA THR A 113 -19.42 12.58 -5.20
C THR A 113 -18.38 12.14 -6.22
N SER A 114 -17.21 12.75 -6.15
CA SER A 114 -16.08 12.51 -7.05
C SER A 114 -14.95 11.77 -6.35
N LYS A 115 -14.45 10.70 -6.98
CA LYS A 115 -13.29 9.93 -6.49
C LYS A 115 -12.13 10.03 -7.46
N ALA A 116 -10.95 10.36 -6.95
CA ALA A 116 -9.70 10.29 -7.71
C ALA A 116 -8.92 9.04 -7.31
N VAL A 117 -8.67 8.15 -8.27
CA VAL A 117 -7.87 6.95 -8.08
C VAL A 117 -6.47 7.20 -8.63
N ILE A 118 -5.47 7.17 -7.76
CA ILE A 118 -4.06 7.17 -8.17
C ILE A 118 -3.51 5.75 -8.19
N LEU A 119 -3.11 5.31 -9.38
CA LEU A 119 -2.46 4.02 -9.60
C LEU A 119 -0.95 4.20 -9.79
N THR A 120 -0.17 3.43 -9.04
CA THR A 120 1.28 3.35 -9.24
C THR A 120 1.64 1.93 -9.64
N SER A 121 2.24 1.76 -10.81
CA SER A 121 2.72 0.48 -11.31
C SER A 121 3.84 0.68 -12.31
N LEU A 122 4.70 -0.33 -12.46
CA LEU A 122 5.67 -0.36 -13.54
C LEU A 122 4.98 -0.45 -14.92
N SER A 123 3.82 -1.12 -15.01
CA SER A 123 3.04 -1.26 -16.24
C SER A 123 1.91 -0.25 -16.31
N SER A 124 1.68 0.37 -17.48
CA SER A 124 0.55 1.28 -17.71
C SER A 124 -0.77 0.55 -17.92
N GLY A 125 -0.73 -0.76 -18.20
CA GLY A 125 -1.91 -1.49 -18.65
C GLY A 125 -3.00 -1.65 -17.59
N TYR A 126 -2.66 -1.59 -16.29
CA TYR A 126 -3.67 -1.57 -15.22
C TYR A 126 -4.45 -0.26 -15.19
N PHE A 127 -3.74 0.87 -15.37
CA PHE A 127 -4.34 2.19 -15.50
C PHE A 127 -5.23 2.29 -16.74
N GLU A 128 -4.73 1.86 -17.90
CA GLU A 128 -5.48 1.90 -19.16
C GLU A 128 -6.80 1.13 -19.03
N LYS A 129 -6.74 -0.12 -18.55
CA LYS A 129 -7.95 -0.93 -18.33
C LYS A 129 -8.95 -0.30 -17.35
N MET A 130 -8.47 0.22 -16.21
CA MET A 130 -9.36 0.81 -15.22
C MET A 130 -9.97 2.13 -15.70
N ARG A 131 -9.18 2.97 -16.37
CA ARG A 131 -9.64 4.22 -16.99
C ARG A 131 -10.71 3.92 -18.03
N ASP A 132 -10.46 2.99 -18.94
CA ASP A 132 -11.37 2.67 -20.04
C ASP A 132 -12.70 2.11 -19.48
N MET A 133 -12.65 1.28 -18.43
CA MET A 133 -13.85 0.79 -17.76
C MET A 133 -14.73 1.91 -17.19
N TYR A 134 -14.17 2.88 -16.46
CA TYR A 134 -14.96 3.99 -15.89
C TYR A 134 -15.28 5.09 -16.91
N TRP A 135 -14.60 5.11 -18.06
CA TRP A 135 -14.88 6.02 -19.15
C TRP A 135 -16.03 5.52 -20.04
N GLU A 136 -16.04 4.23 -20.34
CA GLU A 136 -17.03 3.61 -21.25
C GLU A 136 -18.38 3.35 -20.58
N TYR A 137 -18.40 3.10 -19.27
CA TYR A 137 -19.59 2.65 -18.56
C TYR A 137 -19.93 3.54 -17.36
N PRO A 138 -21.21 3.93 -17.18
CA PRO A 138 -21.63 4.69 -16.00
C PRO A 138 -21.53 3.86 -14.72
N THR A 139 -21.25 4.51 -13.60
CA THR A 139 -21.27 3.86 -12.28
C THR A 139 -22.69 3.61 -11.80
N VAL A 140 -22.92 2.51 -11.08
CA VAL A 140 -24.25 2.18 -10.53
C VAL A 140 -24.68 3.14 -9.42
N THR A 141 -23.71 3.76 -8.74
CA THR A 141 -23.91 4.71 -7.65
C THR A 141 -24.06 6.15 -8.13
N GLY A 142 -23.70 6.44 -9.38
CA GLY A 142 -23.60 7.81 -9.90
C GLY A 142 -22.35 8.56 -9.45
N GLU A 143 -21.42 7.94 -8.72
CA GLU A 143 -20.12 8.55 -8.38
C GLU A 143 -19.28 8.79 -9.64
N VAL A 144 -18.58 9.92 -9.68
CA VAL A 144 -17.67 10.27 -10.79
C VAL A 144 -16.27 9.78 -10.47
N ILE A 145 -15.72 8.90 -11.29
CA ILE A 145 -14.43 8.25 -11.03
C ILE A 145 -13.37 8.76 -12.02
N GLY A 146 -12.35 9.44 -11.50
CA GLY A 146 -11.15 9.83 -12.24
C GLY A 146 -10.01 8.85 -11.97
N ILE A 147 -9.41 8.30 -13.03
CA ILE A 147 -8.28 7.37 -12.92
C ILE A 147 -7.00 8.06 -13.38
N TYR A 148 -5.93 7.99 -12.58
CA TYR A 148 -4.68 8.71 -12.79
C TYR A 148 -3.45 7.83 -12.52
N GLN A 149 -2.42 7.89 -13.37
CA GLN A 149 -1.13 7.24 -13.15
C GLN A 149 0.02 8.24 -13.36
N PRO A 150 0.92 8.47 -12.37
CA PRO A 150 1.98 9.48 -12.49
C PRO A 150 3.08 9.14 -13.51
N SER A 151 3.53 7.89 -13.54
CA SER A 151 4.61 7.46 -14.44
C SER A 151 4.45 6.02 -14.92
N GLN A 152 5.24 5.64 -15.93
CA GLN A 152 5.21 4.34 -16.59
C GLN A 152 6.64 3.83 -16.84
N GLU A 153 7.36 3.48 -15.78
CA GLU A 153 8.82 3.23 -15.88
C GLU A 153 9.19 1.85 -16.45
N ARG A 154 8.21 0.94 -16.64
CA ARG A 154 8.32 -0.46 -17.14
C ARG A 154 9.18 -1.39 -16.30
N TYR A 155 10.38 -0.97 -15.92
CA TYR A 155 11.36 -1.73 -15.16
C TYR A 155 11.99 -0.86 -14.06
N GLN A 156 12.34 -1.49 -12.94
CA GLN A 156 13.03 -0.85 -11.83
C GLN A 156 14.47 -0.46 -12.25
N GLN A 157 14.85 0.80 -12.02
CA GLN A 157 16.14 1.35 -12.44
C GLN A 157 16.79 2.11 -11.27
N THR A 158 17.11 1.39 -10.19
CA THR A 158 17.60 1.95 -8.91
C THR A 158 18.84 2.84 -9.04
N GLU A 159 19.70 2.59 -10.05
CA GLU A 159 20.91 3.40 -10.28
C GLU A 159 20.61 4.77 -10.94
N LYS A 160 19.37 5.00 -11.39
CA LYS A 160 18.99 6.26 -12.06
C LYS A 160 18.34 7.22 -11.07
N ARG A 161 19.05 8.29 -10.75
CA ARG A 161 18.57 9.37 -9.87
C ARG A 161 17.18 9.91 -10.25
N THR A 162 16.89 10.07 -11.55
CA THR A 162 15.58 10.55 -12.02
C THR A 162 14.47 9.53 -11.76
N HIS A 163 14.75 8.24 -11.92
CA HIS A 163 13.80 7.16 -11.62
C HIS A 163 13.45 7.14 -10.13
N ASN A 164 14.47 7.20 -9.27
CA ASN A 164 14.26 7.22 -7.80
C ASN A 164 13.47 8.45 -7.34
N ARG A 165 13.68 9.62 -7.97
CA ARG A 165 12.89 10.83 -7.66
C ARG A 165 11.41 10.65 -7.97
N LYS A 166 11.07 9.98 -9.08
CA LYS A 166 9.67 9.68 -9.43
C LYS A 166 9.09 8.63 -8.49
N ALA A 167 9.81 7.56 -8.21
CA ALA A 167 9.40 6.55 -7.23
C ALA A 167 9.14 7.16 -5.85
N TRP A 168 10.00 8.08 -5.39
CA TRP A 168 9.77 8.82 -4.14
C TRP A 168 8.54 9.72 -4.19
N ALA A 169 8.32 10.44 -5.30
CA ALA A 169 7.12 11.25 -5.49
C ALA A 169 5.84 10.38 -5.46
N GLU A 170 5.88 9.21 -6.09
CA GLU A 170 4.75 8.27 -6.12
C GLU A 170 4.43 7.67 -4.75
N MET A 171 5.43 7.23 -3.98
CA MET A 171 5.22 6.78 -2.59
C MET A 171 4.55 7.89 -1.75
N TYR A 172 5.00 9.13 -1.92
CA TYR A 172 4.44 10.27 -1.20
C TYR A 172 3.03 10.63 -1.68
N LEU A 173 2.73 10.52 -2.98
CA LEU A 173 1.39 10.77 -3.49
C LEU A 173 0.39 9.72 -2.99
N LEU A 174 0.78 8.45 -2.92
CA LEU A 174 -0.02 7.39 -2.30
C LEU A 174 -0.29 7.68 -0.82
N SER A 175 0.70 8.22 -0.09
CA SER A 175 0.53 8.56 1.33
C SER A 175 -0.42 9.75 1.58
N LEU A 176 -0.83 10.46 0.53
CA LEU A 176 -1.80 11.57 0.60
C LEU A 176 -3.23 11.14 0.20
N THR A 177 -3.47 9.83 0.11
CA THR A 177 -4.80 9.27 -0.20
C THR A 177 -5.60 8.99 1.07
N ASP A 178 -6.92 8.95 0.94
CA ASP A 178 -7.83 8.69 2.06
C ASP A 178 -7.92 7.18 2.33
N VAL A 179 -7.87 6.37 1.27
CA VAL A 179 -7.82 4.89 1.35
C VAL A 179 -6.71 4.36 0.45
N LEU A 180 -5.99 3.34 0.92
CA LEU A 180 -4.87 2.73 0.21
C LEU A 180 -5.05 1.22 0.03
N VAL A 181 -4.86 0.75 -1.19
CA VAL A 181 -4.68 -0.65 -1.56
C VAL A 181 -3.20 -0.88 -1.86
N THR A 182 -2.58 -1.90 -1.26
CA THR A 182 -1.17 -2.24 -1.46
C THR A 182 -1.00 -3.66 -2.00
N SER A 183 0.15 -3.93 -2.62
CA SER A 183 0.51 -5.27 -3.07
C SER A 183 1.34 -6.01 -2.02
N SER A 184 1.01 -7.28 -1.77
CA SER A 184 1.80 -8.16 -0.90
C SER A 184 3.30 -8.11 -1.20
N TRP A 185 4.13 -8.09 -0.15
CA TRP A 185 5.60 -8.04 -0.16
C TRP A 185 6.19 -6.72 -0.67
N SER A 186 5.37 -5.73 -1.04
CA SER A 186 5.88 -4.49 -1.61
C SER A 186 6.29 -3.48 -0.53
N THR A 187 7.60 -3.33 -0.31
CA THR A 187 8.15 -2.29 0.58
C THR A 187 7.82 -0.88 0.12
N PHE A 188 7.59 -0.65 -1.18
CA PHE A 188 7.07 0.61 -1.73
C PHE A 188 5.71 0.96 -1.13
N GLY A 189 4.82 -0.03 -1.01
CA GLY A 189 3.52 0.11 -0.34
C GLY A 189 3.67 0.37 1.16
N TYR A 190 4.59 -0.34 1.82
CA TYR A 190 4.84 -0.11 3.26
C TYR A 190 5.31 1.31 3.57
N VAL A 191 6.16 1.89 2.73
CA VAL A 191 6.60 3.28 2.91
C VAL A 191 5.40 4.24 2.75
N ALA A 192 4.61 4.08 1.69
CA ALA A 192 3.45 4.93 1.44
C ALA A 192 2.41 4.86 2.57
N GLN A 193 2.04 3.64 2.98
CA GLN A 193 1.04 3.44 4.03
C GLN A 193 1.50 4.03 5.37
N SER A 194 2.78 3.85 5.71
CA SER A 194 3.30 4.29 7.00
C SER A 194 3.48 5.81 7.06
N LEU A 195 3.94 6.44 5.96
CA LEU A 195 4.00 7.91 5.87
C LEU A 195 2.62 8.55 6.00
N GLY A 196 1.61 7.92 5.41
CA GLY A 196 0.22 8.42 5.42
C GLY A 196 -0.53 8.10 6.71
N GLY A 197 0.00 7.20 7.55
CA GLY A 197 -0.75 6.70 8.71
C GLY A 197 -1.93 5.83 8.31
N LEU A 198 -1.82 5.11 7.19
CA LEU A 198 -2.89 4.37 6.54
C LEU A 198 -2.78 2.88 6.86
N ARG A 199 -3.88 2.29 7.34
CA ARG A 199 -4.05 0.84 7.45
C ARG A 199 -4.63 0.32 6.11
N PRO A 200 -3.82 -0.27 5.22
CA PRO A 200 -4.25 -0.53 3.84
C PRO A 200 -5.13 -1.79 3.70
N TRP A 201 -5.72 -1.94 2.52
CA TRP A 201 -6.18 -3.22 1.99
C TRP A 201 -5.04 -3.89 1.21
N ILE A 202 -4.64 -5.09 1.60
CA ILE A 202 -3.51 -5.79 0.98
C ILE A 202 -4.03 -6.80 -0.04
N LEU A 203 -3.67 -6.60 -1.30
CA LEU A 203 -3.85 -7.59 -2.35
C LEU A 203 -2.94 -8.78 -2.05
N TYR A 204 -3.52 -9.97 -1.87
CA TYR A 204 -2.76 -11.21 -1.70
C TYR A 204 -1.82 -11.44 -2.87
N LYS A 205 -0.65 -12.01 -2.62
CA LYS A 205 0.26 -12.42 -3.69
C LYS A 205 -0.42 -13.52 -4.53
N PRO A 206 -0.64 -13.32 -5.84
CA PRO A 206 -1.18 -14.36 -6.69
C PRO A 206 -0.27 -15.58 -6.76
N GLU A 207 -0.85 -16.77 -6.75
CA GLU A 207 -0.17 -18.03 -7.02
C GLU A 207 -0.70 -18.62 -8.33
N ASN A 208 0.16 -19.30 -9.09
CA ASN A 208 -0.18 -19.97 -10.35
C ASN A 208 -0.92 -19.09 -11.37
N HIS A 209 -0.65 -17.78 -11.39
CA HIS A 209 -1.32 -16.81 -12.27
C HIS A 209 -2.85 -16.79 -12.13
N THR A 210 -3.37 -17.03 -10.93
CA THR A 210 -4.79 -16.99 -10.60
C THR A 210 -5.10 -15.86 -9.63
N ALA A 211 -6.28 -15.24 -9.77
CA ALA A 211 -6.73 -14.20 -8.87
C ALA A 211 -7.09 -14.84 -7.51
N PRO A 212 -6.49 -14.42 -6.39
CA PRO A 212 -6.83 -14.93 -5.07
C PRO A 212 -8.29 -14.70 -4.67
N ASP A 213 -8.86 -15.63 -3.91
CA ASP A 213 -10.14 -15.49 -3.22
C ASP A 213 -9.96 -15.86 -1.73
N PRO A 214 -10.10 -14.90 -0.79
CA PRO A 214 -10.47 -13.49 -1.00
C PRO A 214 -9.41 -12.68 -1.78
N PRO A 215 -9.80 -11.60 -2.50
CA PRO A 215 -8.88 -10.83 -3.35
C PRO A 215 -7.92 -9.94 -2.55
N CYS A 216 -8.36 -9.46 -1.38
CA CYS A 216 -7.57 -8.69 -0.44
C CYS A 216 -8.11 -8.84 0.97
N HIS A 217 -7.37 -8.31 1.93
CA HIS A 217 -7.78 -8.24 3.33
C HIS A 217 -7.26 -6.94 3.95
N ARG A 218 -7.86 -6.50 5.05
CA ARG A 218 -7.38 -5.33 5.78
C ARG A 218 -6.11 -5.70 6.54
N ALA A 219 -5.06 -4.90 6.42
CA ALA A 219 -3.87 -5.05 7.27
C ALA A 219 -4.27 -4.99 8.75
N MET A 220 -3.52 -5.61 9.66
CA MET A 220 -3.65 -5.49 11.11
C MET A 220 -3.26 -4.10 11.59
N SER A 221 -2.21 -3.52 11.00
CA SER A 221 -1.70 -2.19 11.34
C SER A 221 -1.03 -1.51 10.15
N MET A 222 -0.69 -0.24 10.30
CA MET A 222 0.06 0.53 9.30
C MET A 222 1.56 0.19 9.22
N GLU A 223 2.09 -0.65 10.11
CA GLU A 223 3.53 -0.94 10.16
C GLU A 223 4.04 -1.78 8.98
N PRO A 224 5.29 -1.53 8.52
CA PRO A 224 5.97 -2.39 7.56
C PRO A 224 6.22 -3.80 8.09
N CYS A 225 6.34 -4.76 7.16
CA CYS A 225 6.77 -6.12 7.49
C CYS A 225 8.30 -6.24 7.50
N PHE A 226 8.86 -6.87 8.54
CA PHE A 226 10.22 -7.39 8.59
C PHE A 226 10.27 -8.74 7.87
N HIS A 227 10.84 -8.77 6.67
CA HIS A 227 10.83 -9.96 5.80
C HIS A 227 11.81 -11.07 6.21
N ALA A 228 12.88 -10.75 6.94
CA ALA A 228 13.90 -11.70 7.36
C ALA A 228 14.19 -11.67 8.88
N PRO A 229 13.18 -11.96 9.73
CA PRO A 229 13.35 -11.96 11.17
C PRO A 229 14.14 -13.19 11.67
N PRO A 230 14.85 -13.08 12.80
CA PRO A 230 15.42 -14.24 13.47
C PRO A 230 14.33 -15.08 14.16
N PHE A 231 14.50 -16.40 14.10
CA PHE A 231 13.67 -17.39 14.79
C PHE A 231 14.49 -18.10 15.88
N TYR A 232 14.97 -17.35 16.87
CA TYR A 232 15.94 -17.85 17.84
C TYR A 232 15.68 -17.32 19.26
N ASP A 233 15.62 -18.25 20.22
CA ASP A 233 15.62 -17.94 21.65
C ASP A 233 17.07 -17.79 22.12
N CYS A 234 17.48 -16.57 22.42
CA CYS A 234 18.83 -16.23 22.88
C CYS A 234 19.20 -16.91 24.21
N LYS A 235 18.23 -17.16 25.10
CA LYS A 235 18.46 -17.77 26.42
C LYS A 235 18.52 -19.28 26.34
N ALA A 236 17.54 -19.90 25.66
CA ALA A 236 17.47 -21.35 25.50
C ALA A 236 18.36 -21.89 24.38
N LYS A 237 18.96 -21.00 23.58
CA LYS A 237 19.87 -21.31 22.47
C LYS A 237 19.28 -22.26 21.43
N ARG A 238 17.98 -22.10 21.13
CA ARG A 238 17.24 -22.96 20.20
C ARG A 238 16.27 -22.15 19.35
N GLY A 239 15.75 -22.77 18.29
CA GLY A 239 14.72 -22.16 17.45
C GLY A 239 13.43 -21.88 18.24
N ILE A 240 12.82 -20.73 18.00
CA ILE A 240 11.50 -20.35 18.54
C ILE A 240 10.75 -19.51 17.52
N ASP A 241 9.42 -19.64 17.53
CA ASP A 241 8.56 -18.73 16.80
C ASP A 241 8.50 -17.39 17.52
N THR A 242 9.09 -16.37 16.89
CA THR A 242 9.17 -15.00 17.42
C THR A 242 7.89 -14.19 17.20
N GLY A 243 6.96 -14.66 16.36
CA GLY A 243 5.69 -14.01 16.07
C GLY A 243 4.57 -14.30 17.08
N VAL A 244 4.85 -15.14 18.08
CA VAL A 244 3.89 -15.56 19.13
C VAL A 244 4.39 -15.28 20.55
N LEU A 245 5.50 -14.54 20.70
CA LEU A 245 6.12 -14.28 22.01
C LEU A 245 5.43 -13.18 22.80
N VAL A 246 4.98 -12.13 22.12
CA VAL A 246 4.33 -10.96 22.72
C VAL A 246 3.19 -10.50 21.82
N PRO A 247 2.10 -9.93 22.37
CA PRO A 247 0.90 -9.61 21.58
C PRO A 247 1.15 -8.58 20.48
N HIS A 248 2.10 -7.66 20.69
CA HIS A 248 2.39 -6.54 19.80
C HIS A 248 3.41 -6.85 18.70
N VAL A 249 3.91 -8.09 18.60
CA VAL A 249 4.77 -8.57 17.52
C VAL A 249 4.09 -9.79 16.92
N ARG A 250 3.63 -9.69 15.67
CA ARG A 250 2.85 -10.74 14.99
C ARG A 250 3.41 -11.04 13.62
N HIS A 251 3.08 -12.22 13.09
CA HIS A 251 3.37 -12.53 11.69
C HIS A 251 2.67 -11.58 10.74
N CYS A 252 3.34 -11.21 9.65
CA CYS A 252 2.74 -10.35 8.64
C CYS A 252 1.63 -11.09 7.88
N GLU A 253 0.66 -10.32 7.43
CA GLU A 253 -0.50 -10.80 6.71
C GLU A 253 -0.15 -11.22 5.27
N ASP A 254 0.89 -10.61 4.71
CA ASP A 254 1.34 -10.83 3.34
C ASP A 254 2.59 -11.71 3.24
N MET A 255 3.40 -11.80 4.29
CA MET A 255 4.58 -12.66 4.37
C MET A 255 4.55 -13.47 5.67
N SER A 256 4.12 -14.73 5.58
CA SER A 256 3.79 -15.57 6.75
C SER A 256 4.95 -15.82 7.71
N TRP A 257 6.20 -15.75 7.26
CA TRP A 257 7.39 -15.84 8.11
C TRP A 257 7.94 -14.47 8.54
N GLY A 258 7.39 -13.37 8.03
CA GLY A 258 7.78 -12.02 8.43
C GLY A 258 7.21 -11.64 9.79
N LEU A 259 7.70 -10.54 10.37
CA LEU A 259 7.16 -9.95 11.60
C LEU A 259 6.75 -8.50 11.39
N LYS A 260 5.69 -8.05 12.04
CA LYS A 260 5.33 -6.63 12.13
C LYS A 260 4.80 -6.27 13.51
N LEU A 261 4.81 -4.97 13.79
CA LEU A 261 4.22 -4.44 15.02
C LEU A 261 2.73 -4.21 14.83
N VAL A 262 1.96 -4.54 15.85
CA VAL A 262 0.51 -4.30 15.92
C VAL A 262 0.19 -3.70 17.29
N ASP A 263 -0.85 -2.88 17.37
CA ASP A 263 -1.30 -2.36 18.66
C ASP A 263 -2.41 -3.23 19.25
N HIS A 264 -2.43 -3.32 20.58
CA HIS A 264 -3.28 -4.26 21.31
C HIS A 264 -4.77 -3.88 21.25
N GLN A 265 -5.09 -2.64 20.85
CA GLN A 265 -6.45 -2.13 20.72
C GLN A 265 -7.11 -2.48 19.38
N ASP A 266 -6.34 -2.89 18.37
CA ASP A 266 -6.87 -3.24 17.05
C ASP A 266 -7.55 -4.63 16.97
N GLU A 267 -7.51 -5.39 18.07
CA GLU A 267 -8.12 -6.73 18.21
C GLU A 267 -9.46 -6.73 18.98
N LEU A 268 -10.01 -5.56 19.35
CA LEU A 268 -11.29 -5.41 20.08
C LEU A 268 -12.42 -4.85 19.19
#